data_AF-A0A239K5V7-F1
#
_entry.id   AF-A0A239K5V7-F1
#
_cell.length_a   1.000
_cell.length_b   1.000
_cell.length_c   1.000
_cell.angle_alpha   90.00
_cell.angle_beta   90.00
_cell.angle_gamma   90.00
#
_symmetry.space_group_name_H-M   'P 1'
#
loop_
_entity.id
_entity.type
_entity.pdbx_description
1 polymer ?
#
loop_
_entity_poly.entity_id
_entity_poly.type
_entity_poly.pdbx_seq_one_letter_code
_entity_poly.pdbx_strand_id
1 'polypeptide(L)'
;MVKPALKYSILCGVFLIGLFFISINFGSNPLLDSRHFWFDLGVYFLFIFFAGKEHKDFRNGGFLHFWQGITIGFIVFIPAVLLFEGTLYLTLNVDSDLMEAYREGARALLKQNEEFYMEELGEAALKERYDAISDMTPAQLIQMTFRNKLFSAFLITPVVAIILRKKPK
;
A
#
# COMPACT_ATOMS: atom_id res chain seq x y z
N MET A 1 -21.00 -3.32 -11.57
CA MET A 1 -19.98 -2.64 -10.73
C MET A 1 -18.98 -3.63 -10.12
N VAL A 2 -19.45 -4.65 -9.39
CA VAL A 2 -18.57 -5.58 -8.62
C VAL A 2 -17.66 -6.46 -9.48
N LYS A 3 -18.20 -7.17 -10.49
CA LYS A 3 -17.40 -8.09 -11.33
C LYS A 3 -16.12 -7.48 -11.95
N PRO A 4 -16.17 -6.32 -12.64
CA PRO A 4 -14.96 -5.72 -13.19
C PRO A 4 -14.02 -5.21 -12.09
N ALA A 5 -14.57 -4.58 -11.05
CA ALA A 5 -13.76 -4.10 -9.92
C ALA A 5 -12.99 -5.22 -9.23
N LEU A 6 -13.60 -6.39 -9.04
CA LEU A 6 -12.93 -7.56 -8.44
C LEU A 6 -11.82 -8.12 -9.34
N LYS A 7 -12.02 -8.14 -10.66
CA LYS A 7 -10.98 -8.53 -11.62
C LYS A 7 -9.74 -7.63 -11.47
N TYR A 8 -9.92 -6.31 -11.44
CA TYR A 8 -8.80 -5.37 -11.26
C TYR A 8 -8.24 -5.39 -9.83
N SER A 9 -9.04 -5.76 -8.83
CA SER A 9 -8.59 -5.97 -7.46
C SER A 9 -7.54 -7.08 -7.37
N ILE A 10 -7.84 -8.25 -7.94
CA ILE A 10 -6.92 -9.40 -7.95
C ILE A 10 -5.64 -9.04 -8.72
N LEU A 11 -5.77 -8.42 -9.89
CA LEU A 11 -4.60 -7.98 -10.67
C LEU A 11 -3.75 -6.98 -9.90
N CYS A 12 -4.37 -6.02 -9.22
CA CYS A 12 -3.70 -5.05 -8.37
C CYS A 12 -2.94 -5.74 -7.23
N GLY A 13 -3.59 -6.63 -6.49
CA GLY A 13 -2.95 -7.37 -5.39
C GLY A 13 -1.78 -8.24 -5.86
N VAL A 14 -1.95 -8.98 -6.96
CA VAL A 14 -0.86 -9.76 -7.57
C VAL A 14 0.30 -8.87 -8.02
N PHE A 15 0.00 -7.69 -8.58
CA PHE A 15 1.03 -6.73 -8.98
C PHE A 15 1.81 -6.19 -7.78
N LEU A 16 1.13 -5.84 -6.68
CA LEU A 16 1.76 -5.40 -5.43
C LEU A 16 2.64 -6.50 -4.82
N ILE A 17 2.17 -7.75 -4.84
CA ILE A 17 2.95 -8.91 -4.38
C ILE A 17 4.19 -9.09 -5.26
N GLY A 18 4.04 -9.01 -6.58
CA GLY A 18 5.16 -9.10 -7.53
C GLY A 18 6.20 -8.02 -7.27
N LEU A 19 5.77 -6.76 -7.09
CA LEU A 19 6.67 -5.66 -6.74
C LEU A 19 7.41 -5.92 -5.42
N PHE A 20 6.73 -6.45 -4.41
CA PHE A 20 7.35 -6.80 -3.13
C PHE A 20 8.47 -7.83 -3.29
N PHE A 21 8.21 -8.94 -3.98
CA PHE A 21 9.25 -9.96 -4.21
C PHE A 21 10.39 -9.45 -5.09
N ILE A 22 10.10 -8.69 -6.15
CA ILE A 22 11.14 -8.09 -6.99
C ILE A 22 12.04 -7.21 -6.12
N SER A 23 11.46 -6.38 -5.26
CA SER A 23 12.23 -5.42 -4.44
C SER A 23 13.16 -6.11 -3.45
N ILE A 24 12.70 -7.19 -2.83
CA ILE A 24 13.55 -8.05 -1.98
C ILE A 24 14.73 -8.62 -2.79
N ASN A 25 14.49 -9.12 -4.01
CA ASN A 25 15.55 -9.66 -4.87
C ASN A 25 16.60 -8.61 -5.30
N PHE A 26 16.21 -7.34 -5.40
CA PHE A 26 17.12 -6.22 -5.68
C PHE A 26 17.82 -5.68 -4.42
N GLY A 27 17.66 -6.32 -3.27
CA GLY A 27 18.29 -5.92 -2.00
C GLY A 27 17.68 -4.67 -1.36
N SER A 28 16.54 -4.20 -1.88
CA SER A 28 15.77 -3.11 -1.26
C SER A 28 14.75 -3.69 -0.30
N ASN A 29 14.55 -3.05 0.86
CA ASN A 29 13.50 -3.47 1.79
C ASN A 29 12.19 -2.69 1.48
N PRO A 30 11.22 -3.30 0.78
CA PRO A 30 10.02 -2.61 0.33
C PRO A 30 9.11 -2.12 1.46
N LEU A 31 9.31 -2.63 2.68
CA LEU A 31 8.53 -2.26 3.86
C LEU A 31 9.03 -0.98 4.54
N LEU A 32 10.27 -0.56 4.22
CA LEU A 32 10.93 0.59 4.86
C LEU A 32 11.05 1.80 3.94
N ASP A 33 11.15 1.56 2.64
CA ASP A 33 11.46 2.61 1.68
C ASP A 33 10.24 3.47 1.35
N SER A 34 10.32 4.78 1.61
CA SER A 34 9.24 5.73 1.28
C SER A 34 8.93 5.78 -0.22
N ARG A 35 9.86 5.37 -1.10
CA ARG A 35 9.60 5.26 -2.55
C ARG A 35 8.50 4.25 -2.86
N HIS A 36 8.40 3.17 -2.08
CA HIS A 36 7.34 2.17 -2.27
C HIS A 36 5.94 2.75 -2.07
N PHE A 37 5.79 3.68 -1.13
CA PHE A 37 4.52 4.38 -0.93
C PHE A 37 4.09 5.15 -2.18
N TRP A 38 5.02 5.83 -2.86
CA TRP A 38 4.74 6.55 -4.10
C TRP A 38 4.42 5.62 -5.28
N PHE A 39 5.09 4.47 -5.37
CA PHE A 39 4.75 3.45 -6.36
C PHE A 39 3.36 2.86 -6.11
N ASP A 40 3.02 2.56 -4.86
CA ASP A 40 1.69 2.06 -4.48
C ASP A 40 0.58 3.02 -4.92
N LEU A 41 0.76 4.34 -4.72
CA LEU A 41 -0.18 5.36 -5.20
C LEU A 41 -0.43 5.26 -6.71
N GLY A 42 0.65 5.12 -7.50
CA GLY A 42 0.57 4.97 -8.95
C GLY A 42 -0.15 3.69 -9.37
N VAL A 43 0.14 2.58 -8.70
CA VAL A 43 -0.51 1.28 -8.92
C VAL A 43 -2.00 1.37 -8.63
N TYR A 44 -2.39 1.89 -7.46
CA TYR A 44 -3.79 2.08 -7.11
C TYR A 44 -4.50 2.99 -8.09
N PHE A 45 -3.86 4.08 -8.52
CA PHE A 45 -4.44 5.00 -9.50
C PHE A 45 -4.78 4.27 -10.80
N LEU A 46 -3.82 3.51 -11.34
CA LEU A 46 -3.96 2.77 -12.58
C LEU A 46 -5.13 1.77 -12.53
N PHE A 47 -5.14 0.91 -11.50
CA PHE A 47 -6.13 -0.16 -11.39
C PHE A 47 -7.54 0.35 -11.04
N ILE A 48 -7.66 1.34 -10.15
CA ILE A 48 -8.95 1.97 -9.85
C ILE A 48 -9.47 2.71 -11.08
N PHE A 49 -8.59 3.38 -11.84
CA PHE A 49 -8.97 4.07 -13.07
C PHE A 49 -9.49 3.10 -14.12
N PHE A 50 -8.79 2.01 -14.39
CA PHE A 50 -9.27 1.02 -15.37
C PHE A 50 -10.56 0.32 -14.93
N ALA A 51 -10.70 -0.01 -13.64
CA ALA A 51 -11.95 -0.54 -13.11
C ALA A 51 -13.12 0.41 -13.28
N GLY A 52 -12.92 1.69 -12.95
CA GLY A 52 -13.92 2.73 -13.11
C GLY A 52 -14.26 2.99 -14.58
N LYS A 53 -13.25 3.04 -15.45
CA LYS A 53 -13.40 3.25 -16.89
C LYS A 53 -14.16 2.11 -17.55
N GLU A 54 -13.81 0.86 -17.24
CA GLU A 54 -14.53 -0.30 -17.78
C GLU A 54 -16.00 -0.30 -17.32
N HIS A 55 -16.26 0.05 -16.06
CA HIS A 55 -17.63 0.14 -15.57
C HIS A 55 -18.41 1.25 -16.27
N LYS A 56 -17.80 2.43 -16.43
CA LYS A 56 -18.40 3.59 -17.10
C LYS A 56 -18.74 3.27 -18.55
N ASP A 57 -17.76 2.81 -19.33
CA ASP A 57 -17.86 2.72 -20.79
C ASP A 57 -18.70 1.51 -21.24
N PHE A 58 -18.56 0.35 -20.59
CA PHE A 58 -19.21 -0.89 -21.05
C PHE A 58 -20.46 -1.28 -20.27
N ARG A 59 -20.70 -0.72 -19.08
CA ARG A 59 -21.76 -1.20 -18.18
C ARG A 59 -22.72 -0.13 -17.66
N ASN A 60 -22.38 1.15 -17.78
CA ASN A 60 -23.19 2.24 -17.25
C ASN A 60 -23.49 3.35 -18.29
N GLY A 61 -23.44 2.99 -19.57
CA GLY A 61 -23.83 3.90 -20.67
C GLY A 61 -22.95 5.15 -20.79
N GLY A 62 -21.70 5.09 -20.34
CA GLY A 62 -20.76 6.20 -20.35
C GLY A 62 -20.88 7.16 -19.16
N PHE A 63 -21.77 6.92 -18.21
CA PHE A 63 -21.97 7.76 -17.02
C PHE A 63 -21.29 7.15 -15.79
N LEU A 64 -20.83 8.01 -14.89
CA LEU A 64 -20.31 7.58 -13.60
C LEU A 64 -20.53 8.68 -12.57
N HIS A 65 -21.34 8.39 -11.55
CA HIS A 65 -21.47 9.27 -10.40
C HIS A 65 -20.23 9.20 -9.53
N PHE A 66 -19.95 10.30 -8.82
CA PHE A 66 -18.79 10.37 -7.93
C PHE A 66 -18.79 9.24 -6.88
N TRP A 67 -19.94 8.99 -6.24
CA TRP A 67 -20.07 7.91 -5.26
C TRP A 67 -19.80 6.52 -5.86
N GLN A 68 -20.18 6.29 -7.13
CA GLN A 68 -19.87 5.02 -7.81
C GLN A 68 -18.37 4.86 -8.03
N GLY A 69 -17.67 5.94 -8.40
CA GLY A 69 -16.21 5.95 -8.50
C GLY A 69 -15.54 5.62 -7.16
N ILE A 70 -16.02 6.24 -6.07
CA ILE A 70 -15.56 5.94 -4.71
C ILE A 70 -15.78 4.46 -4.36
N THR A 71 -17.00 3.94 -4.57
CA THR A 71 -17.33 2.54 -4.29
C THR A 71 -16.48 1.57 -5.11
N ILE A 72 -16.21 1.86 -6.38
CA ILE A 72 -15.32 1.05 -7.21
C ILE A 72 -13.90 1.05 -6.63
N GLY A 73 -13.40 2.20 -6.19
CA GLY A 73 -12.12 2.29 -5.50
C GLY A 73 -12.05 1.33 -4.30
N PHE A 74 -13.01 1.42 -3.38
CA PHE A 74 -13.09 0.51 -2.22
C PHE A 74 -13.15 -0.97 -2.60
N ILE A 75 -13.95 -1.34 -3.62
CA ILE A 75 -14.04 -2.73 -4.10
C ILE A 75 -12.72 -3.19 -4.73
N VAL A 76 -11.95 -2.28 -5.34
CA VAL A 76 -10.63 -2.61 -5.91
C VAL A 76 -9.58 -2.74 -4.82
N PHE A 77 -9.43 -1.75 -3.94
CA PHE A 77 -8.28 -1.73 -3.05
C PHE A 77 -8.43 -2.63 -1.82
N ILE A 78 -9.63 -2.80 -1.24
CA ILE A 78 -9.79 -3.62 -0.03
C ILE A 78 -9.32 -5.06 -0.27
N PRO A 79 -9.82 -5.79 -1.30
CA PRO A 79 -9.37 -7.15 -1.53
C PRO A 79 -7.93 -7.23 -2.01
N ALA A 80 -7.42 -6.21 -2.72
CA ALA A 80 -6.03 -6.15 -3.16
C ALA A 80 -5.06 -6.04 -1.97
N VAL A 81 -5.38 -5.18 -1.00
CA VAL A 81 -4.62 -5.02 0.25
C VAL A 81 -4.71 -6.29 1.09
N LEU A 82 -5.90 -6.88 1.24
CA LEU A 82 -6.05 -8.14 1.99
C LEU A 82 -5.27 -9.29 1.35
N LEU A 83 -5.24 -9.37 0.01
CA LEU A 83 -4.44 -10.35 -0.70
C LEU A 83 -2.94 -10.15 -0.41
N PHE A 84 -2.47 -8.91 -0.47
CA PHE A 84 -1.08 -8.57 -0.14
C PHE A 84 -0.72 -8.92 1.30
N GLU A 85 -1.52 -8.49 2.29
CA GLU A 85 -1.26 -8.78 3.70
C GLU A 85 -1.30 -10.28 4.01
N GLY A 86 -2.21 -11.03 3.35
CA GLY A 86 -2.23 -12.48 3.44
C GLY A 86 -0.93 -13.11 2.94
N THR A 87 -0.39 -12.62 1.83
CA THR A 87 0.92 -13.05 1.33
C THR A 87 2.04 -12.65 2.27
N LEU A 88 2.06 -11.41 2.77
CA LEU A 88 3.08 -10.94 3.72
C LEU A 88 3.08 -11.79 5.00
N TYR A 89 1.89 -12.09 5.53
CA TYR A 89 1.74 -13.00 6.67
C TYR A 89 2.35 -14.37 6.39
N LEU A 90 2.03 -14.99 5.24
CA LEU A 90 2.59 -16.28 4.87
C LEU A 90 4.12 -16.21 4.73
N THR A 91 4.65 -15.17 4.09
CA THR A 91 6.10 -14.98 3.92
C THR A 91 6.81 -14.83 5.26
N LEU A 92 6.28 -14.02 6.18
CA LEU A 92 6.87 -13.85 7.52
C LEU A 92 6.83 -15.12 8.38
N ASN A 93 5.93 -16.07 8.10
CA ASN A 93 5.89 -17.36 8.80
C ASN A 93 6.83 -18.40 8.16
N VAL A 94 7.15 -18.27 6.88
CA VAL A 94 8.05 -19.19 6.15
C VAL A 94 9.51 -18.75 6.27
N ASP A 95 9.75 -17.44 6.28
CA ASP A 95 11.07 -16.81 6.26
C ASP A 95 11.22 -15.92 7.50
N SER A 96 11.87 -16.46 8.54
CA SER A 96 12.18 -15.71 9.77
C SER A 96 13.20 -14.61 9.54
N ASP A 97 14.03 -14.73 8.51
CA ASP A 97 15.15 -13.83 8.24
C ASP A 97 14.63 -12.50 7.68
N LEU A 98 13.46 -12.51 7.03
CA LEU A 98 12.79 -11.30 6.55
C LEU A 98 12.52 -10.29 7.68
N MET A 99 12.15 -10.77 8.87
CA MET A 99 11.89 -9.91 10.01
C MET A 99 13.18 -9.29 10.57
N GLU A 100 14.27 -10.06 10.58
CA GLU A 100 15.58 -9.57 10.99
C GLU A 100 16.11 -8.54 9.99
N ALA A 101 16.02 -8.82 8.69
CA ALA A 101 16.38 -7.89 7.62
C ALA A 101 15.56 -6.58 7.68
N TYR A 102 14.29 -6.65 8.09
CA TYR A 102 13.49 -5.46 8.37
C TYR A 102 14.04 -4.66 9.56
N ARG A 103 14.34 -5.30 10.69
CA ARG A 103 14.88 -4.62 11.87
C ARG A 103 16.24 -3.99 11.59
N GLU A 104 17.12 -4.68 10.88
CA GLU A 104 18.42 -4.16 10.48
C GLU A 104 18.30 -2.96 9.56
N GLY A 105 17.45 -3.06 8.53
CA GLY A 105 17.18 -1.92 7.63
C GLY A 105 16.60 -0.72 8.38
N ALA A 106 15.66 -0.95 9.30
CA ALA A 106 15.04 0.11 10.09
C ALA A 106 16.06 0.82 11.00
N ARG A 107 16.95 0.06 11.66
CA ARG A 107 18.05 0.61 12.46
C ARG A 107 19.02 1.41 11.60
N ALA A 108 19.37 0.91 10.42
CA ALA A 108 20.26 1.61 9.49
C ALA A 108 19.67 2.95 9.03
N LEU A 109 18.37 2.98 8.71
CA LEU A 109 17.66 4.21 8.35
C LEU A 109 17.56 5.20 9.52
N LEU A 110 17.32 4.71 10.73
CA LEU A 110 17.28 5.57 11.92
C LEU A 110 18.65 6.20 12.19
N LYS A 111 19.72 5.39 12.09
CA LYS A 111 21.10 5.85 12.23
C LYS A 111 21.49 6.88 11.17
N GLN A 112 21.05 6.69 9.93
CA GLN A 112 21.31 7.66 8.86
C GLN A 112 20.69 9.03 9.13
N ASN A 113 19.59 9.07 9.86
CA ASN A 113 18.85 10.29 10.17
C ASN A 113 19.02 10.72 11.65
N GLU A 114 19.96 10.12 12.37
CA GLU A 114 20.11 10.25 13.83
C GLU A 114 20.32 11.71 14.27
N GLU A 115 21.11 12.48 13.53
CA GLU A 115 21.34 13.90 13.79
C GLU A 115 20.03 14.70 13.76
N PHE A 116 19.19 14.47 12.74
CA PHE A 116 17.87 15.11 12.63
C PHE A 116 16.95 14.73 13.81
N TYR A 117 16.93 13.45 14.18
CA TYR A 117 16.11 12.98 15.31
C TYR A 117 16.61 13.51 16.65
N MET A 118 17.93 13.61 16.84
CA MET A 118 18.53 14.11 18.07
C MET A 118 18.27 15.61 18.26
N GLU A 119 18.37 16.41 17.19
CA GLU A 119 18.12 17.86 17.23
C GLU A 119 16.63 18.21 17.43
N GLU A 120 15.72 17.52 16.72
CA GLU A 120 14.29 17.86 16.74
C GLU A 120 13.49 17.18 17.86
N LEU A 121 13.88 15.96 18.25
CA LEU A 121 13.07 15.11 19.15
C LEU A 121 13.82 14.72 20.43
N GLY A 122 15.13 14.95 20.49
CA GLY A 122 15.96 14.66 21.66
C GLY A 122 16.35 13.19 21.82
N GLU A 123 17.36 12.96 22.65
CA GLU A 123 18.00 11.65 22.86
C GLU A 123 17.05 10.56 23.40
N ALA A 124 16.08 10.97 24.24
CA ALA A 124 15.08 10.06 24.79
C ALA A 124 14.14 9.49 23.71
N ALA A 125 13.72 10.33 22.75
CA ALA A 125 12.86 9.90 21.66
C ALA A 125 13.60 9.01 20.66
N LEU A 126 14.89 9.28 20.42
CA LEU A 126 15.73 8.42 19.59
C LEU A 126 15.86 7.02 20.19
N LYS A 127 16.12 6.93 21.50
CA LYS A 127 16.20 5.65 22.22
C LYS A 127 14.89 4.87 22.14
N GLU A 128 13.76 5.52 22.37
CA GLU A 128 12.44 4.91 22.24
C GLU A 128 12.20 4.33 20.84
N ARG A 129 12.69 4.99 19.78
CA ARG A 129 12.59 4.48 18.40
C ARG A 129 13.45 3.25 18.16
N TYR A 130 14.67 3.21 18.69
CA TYR A 130 15.53 2.02 18.60
C TYR A 130 14.92 0.82 19.35
N ASP A 131 14.35 1.07 20.54
CA ASP A 131 13.66 0.06 21.32
C ASP A 131 12.41 -0.45 20.58
N ALA A 132 11.61 0.46 20.02
CA ALA A 132 10.43 0.11 19.22
C ALA A 132 10.75 -0.71 17.97
N ILE A 133 11.88 -0.46 17.31
CA ILE A 133 12.33 -1.28 16.17
C ILE A 133 12.70 -2.69 16.64
N SER A 134 13.39 -2.80 17.78
CA SER A 134 13.87 -4.07 18.31
C SER A 134 12.73 -4.97 18.79
N ASP A 135 11.74 -4.38 19.46
CA ASP A 135 10.57 -5.07 20.00
C ASP A 135 9.45 -5.27 18.98
N MET A 136 9.63 -4.79 17.75
CA MET A 136 8.63 -4.88 16.70
C MET A 136 8.31 -6.34 16.40
N THR A 137 7.03 -6.69 16.43
CA THR A 137 6.51 -8.04 16.15
C THR A 137 6.02 -8.14 14.70
N PRO A 138 5.96 -9.36 14.12
CA PRO A 138 5.39 -9.57 12.78
C PRO A 138 3.96 -9.03 12.66
N ALA A 139 3.14 -9.18 13.70
CA ALA A 139 1.78 -8.67 13.72
C ALA A 139 1.73 -7.12 13.64
N GLN A 140 2.63 -6.44 14.35
CA GLN A 140 2.74 -4.98 14.28
C GLN A 140 3.22 -4.50 12.90
N LEU A 141 4.14 -5.23 12.26
CA LEU A 141 4.62 -4.95 10.90
C LEU A 141 3.49 -5.07 9.87
N ILE A 142 2.72 -6.15 9.92
CA ILE A 142 1.54 -6.38 9.07
C ILE A 142 0.53 -5.25 9.29
N GLN A 143 0.23 -4.91 10.55
CA GLN A 143 -0.73 -3.85 10.84
C GLN A 143 -0.26 -2.48 10.32
N MET A 144 1.03 -2.17 10.45
CA MET A 144 1.62 -0.94 9.93
C MET A 144 1.50 -0.88 8.39
N THR A 145 1.88 -1.97 7.72
CA THR A 145 1.84 -2.08 6.25
C THR A 145 0.41 -1.96 5.73
N PHE A 146 -0.53 -2.64 6.38
CA PHE A 146 -1.96 -2.57 6.10
C PHE A 146 -2.49 -1.14 6.17
N ARG A 147 -2.17 -0.40 7.24
CA ARG A 147 -2.60 1.00 7.40
C ARG A 147 -2.02 1.89 6.31
N ASN A 148 -0.73 1.75 6.00
CA ASN A 148 -0.06 2.57 4.99
C ASN A 148 -0.64 2.33 3.58
N LYS A 149 -0.90 1.06 3.24
CA LYS A 149 -1.51 0.68 1.95
C LYS A 149 -2.98 1.09 1.85
N LEU A 150 -3.75 0.95 2.93
CA LEU A 150 -5.11 1.49 2.97
C LEU A 150 -5.13 3.00 2.79
N PHE A 151 -4.23 3.71 3.48
CA PHE A 151 -4.18 5.17 3.42
C PHE A 151 -3.82 5.67 2.02
N SER A 152 -2.82 5.08 1.36
CA SER A 152 -2.46 5.43 -0.02
C SER A 152 -3.62 5.17 -0.99
N ALA A 153 -4.26 4.00 -0.93
CA ALA A 153 -5.39 3.69 -1.81
C ALA A 153 -6.61 4.60 -1.54
N PHE A 154 -6.86 4.93 -0.28
CA PHE A 154 -7.93 5.83 0.13
C PHE A 154 -7.72 7.24 -0.44
N LEU A 155 -6.48 7.76 -0.43
CA LEU A 155 -6.17 9.07 -1.00
C LEU A 155 -6.40 9.13 -2.52
N ILE A 156 -6.08 8.06 -3.23
CA ILE A 156 -6.21 8.01 -4.70
C ILE A 156 -7.65 7.83 -5.17
N THR A 157 -8.47 7.16 -4.37
CA THR A 157 -9.85 6.82 -4.74
C THR A 157 -10.70 8.06 -5.12
N PRO A 158 -10.73 9.15 -4.34
CA PRO A 158 -11.40 10.40 -4.72
C PRO A 158 -10.85 11.04 -6.00
N VAL A 159 -9.52 11.03 -6.20
CA VAL A 159 -8.89 11.61 -7.39
C VAL A 159 -9.40 10.93 -8.65
N VAL A 160 -9.39 9.59 -8.67
CA VAL A 160 -9.91 8.81 -9.81
C VAL A 160 -11.41 9.02 -9.99
N ALA A 161 -12.17 9.06 -8.89
CA ALA A 161 -13.62 9.29 -8.94
C ALA A 161 -13.98 10.66 -9.52
N ILE A 162 -13.18 11.71 -9.28
CA ILE A 162 -13.35 13.04 -9.90
C ILE A 162 -13.04 12.96 -11.40
N ILE A 163 -11.91 12.35 -11.78
CA ILE A 163 -11.46 12.26 -13.18
C ILE A 163 -12.49 11.54 -14.06
N LEU A 164 -13.09 10.46 -13.55
CA LEU A 164 -14.04 9.65 -14.30
C LEU A 164 -15.49 10.15 -14.22
N ARG A 165 -15.76 11.16 -13.38
CA ARG A 165 -17.12 11.66 -13.14
C ARG A 165 -17.72 12.20 -14.44
N LYS A 166 -18.88 11.67 -14.82
CA LYS A 166 -19.70 12.22 -15.90
C LYS A 166 -21.17 12.20 -15.49
N LYS A 167 -21.78 13.39 -15.42
CA LYS A 167 -23.21 13.54 -15.11
C LYS A 167 -24.05 13.27 -16.37
N PRO A 168 -25.23 12.63 -16.25
CA PRO A 168 -26.23 12.69 -17.30
C PRO A 168 -26.61 14.15 -17.56
N LYS A 169 -26.72 14.52 -18.84
CA LYS A 169 -27.22 15.83 -19.25
C LYS A 169 -28.70 15.95 -18.94
#